data_AF-A0A945A132-F1
#
_entry.id   AF-A0A945A132-F1
#
_cell.length_a   1.000
_cell.length_b   1.000
_cell.length_c   1.000
_cell.angle_alpha   90.00
_cell.angle_beta   90.00
_cell.angle_gamma   90.00
#
_symmetry.space_group_name_H-M   'P 1'
#
loop_
_entity.id
_entity.type
_entity.pdbx_description
1 polymer ?
#
loop_
_entity_poly.entity_id
_entity_poly.type
_entity_poly.pdbx_seq_one_letter_code
_entity_poly.pdbx_strand_id
1 'polypeptide(L)'
;MGTFYDNSIVPDHLKRDFDVYDRINDLNMDLGSFENNVTSLKGAGICGIVFHESGLVYLSGHGYGPGQMYDDPDRIKEGQDAAEWVANSMIKRLHWGLTCGGEGGDLNDVIYTVKALGMVVSTDVAFNGGPAVMNGFSERWQSVFGGGKGESAVDGEDQNYGGVHARSAIGGFTGRFSIEPEIIVAIPPELSKAIIQNRGWIFPLPPKVLEQVSAARS
;
A
#
# COMPACT_ATOMS: atom_id res chain seq x y z
N MET A 1 1.38 -11.14 15.55
CA MET A 1 2.32 -10.06 15.21
C MET A 1 3.44 -10.59 14.33
N GLY A 2 3.94 -9.75 13.41
CA GLY A 2 4.98 -10.15 12.45
C GLY A 2 6.32 -10.36 13.14
N THR A 3 7.08 -11.36 12.68
CA THR A 3 8.35 -11.80 13.29
C THR A 3 9.33 -10.65 13.49
N PHE A 4 9.34 -9.68 12.59
CA PHE A 4 10.28 -8.57 12.59
C PHE A 4 9.74 -7.34 13.31
N TYR A 5 8.41 -7.16 13.34
CA TYR A 5 7.75 -6.01 13.96
C TYR A 5 8.00 -5.89 15.47
N ASP A 6 8.00 -7.02 16.19
CA ASP A 6 8.15 -7.02 17.66
C ASP A 6 9.50 -6.44 18.09
N ASN A 7 10.52 -6.59 17.24
CA ASN A 7 11.87 -6.06 17.43
C ASN A 7 12.10 -4.68 16.80
N SER A 8 11.05 -4.03 16.30
CA SER A 8 11.15 -2.73 15.64
C SER A 8 11.48 -1.60 16.63
N ILE A 9 11.89 -0.45 16.07
CA ILE A 9 12.22 0.78 16.82
C ILE A 9 11.01 1.47 17.45
N VAL A 10 9.78 1.03 17.16
CA VAL A 10 8.56 1.67 17.67
C VAL A 10 8.48 1.48 19.19
N PRO A 11 8.20 2.54 19.98
CA PRO A 11 7.95 2.39 21.41
C PRO A 11 6.78 1.43 21.67
N ASP A 12 6.88 0.58 22.71
CA ASP A 12 5.87 -0.46 22.97
C ASP A 12 4.44 0.09 23.10
N HIS A 13 4.26 1.28 23.66
CA HIS A 13 2.94 1.92 23.80
C HIS A 13 2.36 2.48 22.50
N LEU A 14 3.13 2.50 21.40
CA LEU A 14 2.68 2.87 20.05
C LEU A 14 2.65 1.67 19.10
N LYS A 15 3.06 0.48 19.56
CA LYS A 15 2.94 -0.75 18.78
C LYS A 15 1.46 -1.14 18.71
N ARG A 16 1.02 -1.65 17.55
CA ARG A 16 -0.28 -2.35 17.50
C ARG A 16 -0.24 -3.65 18.28
N ASP A 17 -1.40 -4.00 18.81
CA ASP A 17 -1.73 -5.29 19.42
C ASP A 17 -2.72 -6.12 18.59
N PHE A 18 -3.11 -5.64 17.40
CA PHE A 18 -3.98 -6.34 16.45
C PHE A 18 -3.23 -6.97 15.27
N ASP A 19 -3.81 -8.02 14.69
CA ASP A 19 -3.36 -8.60 13.42
C ASP A 19 -3.96 -7.82 12.23
N VAL A 20 -3.12 -7.35 11.32
CA VAL A 20 -3.59 -6.63 10.12
C VAL A 20 -4.46 -7.51 9.22
N TYR A 21 -4.28 -8.83 9.25
CA TYR A 21 -5.08 -9.75 8.45
C TYR A 21 -6.49 -9.92 8.98
N ASP A 22 -6.71 -9.79 10.29
CA ASP A 22 -8.06 -9.77 10.87
C ASP A 22 -8.83 -8.56 10.32
N ARG A 23 -8.19 -7.38 10.29
CA ARG A 23 -8.79 -6.18 9.70
C ARG A 23 -9.05 -6.34 8.20
N ILE A 24 -8.13 -6.93 7.44
CA ILE A 24 -8.33 -7.22 6.00
C ILE A 24 -9.55 -8.12 5.78
N ASN A 25 -9.73 -9.14 6.64
CA ASN A 25 -10.87 -10.04 6.58
C ASN A 25 -12.19 -9.31 6.90
N ASP A 26 -12.23 -8.49 7.95
CA ASP A 26 -13.40 -7.70 8.33
C ASP A 26 -13.81 -6.71 7.22
N LEU A 27 -12.82 -6.17 6.51
CA LEU A 27 -13.01 -5.29 5.36
C LEU A 27 -13.40 -6.03 4.07
N ASN A 28 -13.53 -7.36 4.10
CA ASN A 28 -13.82 -8.24 2.96
C ASN A 28 -12.85 -8.04 1.79
N MET A 29 -11.57 -7.80 2.09
CA MET A 29 -10.54 -7.57 1.09
C MET A 29 -9.91 -8.88 0.61
N ASP A 30 -10.22 -9.28 -0.63
CA ASP A 30 -9.57 -10.42 -1.27
C ASP A 30 -8.12 -10.09 -1.63
N LEU A 31 -7.15 -10.81 -1.06
CA LEU A 31 -5.72 -10.72 -1.41
C LEU A 31 -5.35 -11.60 -2.63
N GLY A 32 -6.24 -12.44 -3.11
CA GLY A 32 -6.03 -13.35 -4.23
C GLY A 32 -5.08 -14.51 -3.91
N SER A 33 -4.53 -15.14 -4.94
CA SER A 33 -3.59 -16.26 -4.81
C SER A 33 -2.18 -15.91 -5.28
N PHE A 34 -1.22 -16.77 -4.95
CA PHE A 34 0.18 -16.61 -5.34
C PHE A 34 0.32 -16.57 -6.87
N GLU A 35 -0.35 -17.48 -7.56
CA GLU A 35 -0.27 -17.66 -9.02
C GLU A 35 -0.77 -16.43 -9.79
N ASN A 36 -1.76 -15.74 -9.22
CA ASN A 36 -2.36 -14.56 -9.86
C ASN A 36 -1.56 -13.27 -9.61
N ASN A 37 -0.75 -13.22 -8.55
CA ASN A 37 -0.13 -11.97 -8.10
C ASN A 37 1.40 -11.98 -8.14
N VAL A 38 2.04 -13.14 -8.01
CA VAL A 38 3.50 -13.28 -8.05
C VAL A 38 3.93 -13.59 -9.48
N THR A 39 4.30 -12.55 -10.20
CA THR A 39 4.56 -12.60 -11.65
C THR A 39 5.99 -12.23 -11.99
N SER A 40 6.34 -12.31 -13.28
CA SER A 40 7.67 -12.01 -13.78
C SER A 40 7.79 -10.56 -14.22
N LEU A 41 8.91 -9.92 -13.89
CA LEU A 41 9.29 -8.60 -14.41
C LEU A 41 9.73 -8.64 -15.89
N LYS A 42 9.67 -9.79 -16.57
CA LYS A 42 10.14 -9.95 -17.94
C LYS A 42 9.44 -8.96 -18.89
N GLY A 43 10.22 -8.07 -19.50
CA GLY A 43 9.72 -7.10 -20.47
C GLY A 43 9.05 -5.87 -19.86
N ALA A 44 8.98 -5.76 -18.53
CA ALA A 44 8.49 -4.57 -17.85
C ALA A 44 9.60 -3.49 -17.79
N GLY A 45 9.23 -2.22 -18.04
CA GLY A 45 10.14 -1.07 -17.91
C GLY A 45 10.20 -0.47 -16.50
N ILE A 46 9.25 -0.83 -15.64
CA ILE A 46 9.13 -0.40 -14.24
C ILE A 46 8.69 -1.58 -13.38
N CYS A 47 8.99 -1.54 -12.08
CA CYS A 47 8.53 -2.51 -11.10
C CYS A 47 7.29 -1.99 -10.35
N GLY A 48 6.63 -2.87 -9.60
CA GLY A 48 5.51 -2.49 -8.73
C GLY A 48 5.97 -2.08 -7.32
N ILE A 49 7.08 -2.65 -6.83
CA ILE A 49 7.67 -2.38 -5.52
C ILE A 49 9.21 -2.37 -5.62
N VAL A 50 9.83 -1.47 -4.88
CA VAL A 50 11.27 -1.47 -4.57
C VAL A 50 11.48 -1.58 -3.05
N PHE A 51 12.32 -2.51 -2.64
CA PHE A 51 12.81 -2.66 -1.27
C PHE A 51 14.17 -1.97 -1.14
N HIS A 52 14.27 -0.99 -0.25
CA HIS A 52 15.54 -0.33 0.08
C HIS A 52 16.13 -0.93 1.35
N GLU A 53 17.45 -1.16 1.39
CA GLU A 53 18.15 -1.84 2.49
C GLU A 53 17.94 -1.23 3.90
N SER A 54 17.48 0.02 3.95
CA SER A 54 17.11 0.71 5.19
C SER A 54 15.73 0.32 5.75
N GLY A 55 14.97 -0.54 5.06
CA GLY A 55 13.59 -0.84 5.42
C GLY A 55 12.54 0.08 4.78
N LEU A 56 12.92 1.01 3.89
CA LEU A 56 11.94 1.76 3.12
C LEU A 56 11.45 0.94 1.92
N VAL A 57 10.14 0.91 1.72
CA VAL A 57 9.50 0.19 0.62
C VAL A 57 8.71 1.18 -0.20
N TYR A 58 9.03 1.26 -1.49
CA TYR A 58 8.42 2.18 -2.45
C TYR A 58 7.46 1.39 -3.33
N LEU A 59 6.17 1.72 -3.28
CA LEU A 59 5.17 1.13 -4.16
C LEU A 59 4.88 2.10 -5.29
N SER A 60 5.04 1.63 -6.52
CA SER A 60 4.76 2.42 -7.72
C SER A 60 3.28 2.77 -7.86
N GLY A 61 3.04 3.90 -8.51
CA GLY A 61 1.73 4.45 -8.82
C GLY A 61 0.75 3.43 -9.38
N HIS A 62 -0.54 3.61 -9.08
CA HIS A 62 -1.59 2.80 -9.68
C HIS A 62 -2.81 3.63 -10.07
N GLY A 63 -2.99 3.81 -11.38
CA GLY A 63 -4.11 4.56 -11.95
C GLY A 63 -5.43 3.81 -11.89
N TYR A 64 -6.51 4.45 -11.45
CA TYR A 64 -7.87 3.88 -11.46
C TYR A 64 -8.97 4.95 -11.50
N GLY A 65 -10.21 4.50 -11.69
CA GLY A 65 -11.41 5.32 -11.74
C GLY A 65 -11.69 5.91 -13.13
N PRO A 66 -12.94 6.22 -13.47
CA PRO A 66 -13.29 6.70 -14.81
C PRO A 66 -13.11 8.22 -14.92
N GLY A 67 -12.17 8.71 -15.73
CA GLY A 67 -12.15 10.11 -16.18
C GLY A 67 -11.80 11.18 -15.13
N GLN A 68 -12.01 12.45 -15.49
CA GLN A 68 -11.51 13.63 -14.76
C GLN A 68 -12.38 14.03 -13.57
N MET A 69 -11.75 14.55 -12.52
CA MET A 69 -12.36 15.06 -11.31
C MET A 69 -12.70 16.55 -11.43
N TYR A 70 -13.79 16.95 -10.77
CA TYR A 70 -14.27 18.32 -10.65
C TYR A 70 -15.04 18.46 -9.33
N ASP A 71 -15.28 19.70 -8.87
CA ASP A 71 -15.88 20.00 -7.56
C ASP A 71 -17.41 19.79 -7.55
N ASP A 72 -17.81 18.54 -7.77
CA ASP A 72 -19.17 18.04 -7.60
C ASP A 72 -19.17 16.93 -6.53
N PRO A 73 -20.11 16.92 -5.57
CA PRO A 73 -20.12 15.94 -4.49
C PRO A 73 -20.19 14.48 -4.94
N ASP A 74 -21.04 14.17 -5.93
CA ASP A 74 -21.21 12.80 -6.43
C ASP A 74 -19.93 12.37 -7.15
N ARG A 75 -19.34 13.30 -7.92
CA ARG A 75 -18.06 13.05 -8.57
C ARG A 75 -16.92 12.82 -7.57
N ILE A 76 -16.84 13.60 -6.50
CA ILE A 76 -15.85 13.41 -5.44
C ILE A 76 -16.01 12.03 -4.80
N LYS A 77 -17.25 11.59 -4.57
CA LYS A 77 -17.52 10.25 -4.02
C LYS A 77 -17.03 9.14 -4.96
N GLU A 78 -17.28 9.24 -6.26
CA GLU A 78 -16.71 8.28 -7.23
C GLU A 78 -15.16 8.25 -7.17
N GLY A 79 -14.53 9.41 -6.96
CA GLY A 79 -13.08 9.51 -6.77
C GLY A 79 -12.60 8.84 -5.48
N GLN A 80 -13.34 8.99 -4.38
CA GLN A 80 -13.05 8.33 -3.11
C GLN A 80 -13.15 6.81 -3.25
N ASP A 81 -14.18 6.31 -3.93
CA ASP A 81 -14.36 4.87 -4.17
C ASP A 81 -13.24 4.31 -5.05
N ALA A 82 -12.81 5.08 -6.06
CA ALA A 82 -11.62 4.73 -6.83
C ALA A 82 -10.35 4.72 -5.96
N ALA A 83 -10.20 5.66 -5.04
CA ALA A 83 -9.06 5.80 -4.12
C ALA A 83 -8.97 4.65 -3.13
N GLU A 84 -10.11 4.26 -2.59
CA GLU A 84 -10.26 3.05 -1.79
C GLU A 84 -9.83 1.80 -2.58
N TRP A 85 -10.32 1.64 -3.81
CA TRP A 85 -9.96 0.49 -4.64
C TRP A 85 -8.45 0.43 -4.89
N VAL A 86 -7.81 1.57 -5.15
CA VAL A 86 -6.34 1.61 -5.31
C VAL A 86 -5.63 1.23 -4.01
N ALA A 87 -6.10 1.70 -2.85
CA ALA A 87 -5.53 1.28 -1.56
C ALA A 87 -5.59 -0.25 -1.41
N ASN A 88 -6.72 -0.88 -1.74
CA ASN A 88 -6.86 -2.34 -1.72
C ASN A 88 -5.87 -3.04 -2.66
N SER A 89 -5.72 -2.53 -3.88
CA SER A 89 -4.75 -3.02 -4.87
C SER A 89 -3.30 -2.91 -4.37
N MET A 90 -2.96 -1.81 -3.71
CA MET A 90 -1.62 -1.60 -3.14
C MET A 90 -1.34 -2.47 -1.93
N ILE A 91 -2.32 -2.67 -1.04
CA ILE A 91 -2.22 -3.57 0.11
C ILE A 91 -2.01 -5.01 -0.38
N LYS A 92 -2.77 -5.45 -1.39
CA LYS A 92 -2.58 -6.74 -2.06
C LYS A 92 -1.17 -6.89 -2.64
N ARG A 93 -0.71 -5.88 -3.36
CA ARG A 93 0.64 -5.89 -3.95
C ARG A 93 1.73 -5.96 -2.88
N LEU A 94 1.56 -5.21 -1.79
CA LEU A 94 2.49 -5.21 -0.67
C LEU A 94 2.53 -6.58 0.02
N HIS A 95 1.36 -7.19 0.25
CA HIS A 95 1.26 -8.53 0.80
C HIS A 95 2.12 -9.52 0.01
N TRP A 96 1.86 -9.65 -1.29
CA TRP A 96 2.62 -10.57 -2.13
C TRP A 96 4.08 -10.17 -2.27
N GLY A 97 4.36 -8.87 -2.30
CA GLY A 97 5.71 -8.34 -2.32
C GLY A 97 6.52 -8.71 -1.09
N LEU A 98 5.90 -8.86 0.08
CA LEU A 98 6.55 -9.26 1.34
C LEU A 98 6.61 -10.77 1.52
N THR A 99 5.53 -11.49 1.19
CA THR A 99 5.36 -12.91 1.55
C THR A 99 5.87 -13.89 0.49
N CYS A 100 6.05 -13.47 -0.77
CA CYS A 100 6.24 -14.43 -1.86
C CYS A 100 7.47 -15.32 -1.71
N GLY A 101 8.57 -14.81 -1.16
CA GLY A 101 9.85 -15.51 -1.05
C GLY A 101 10.03 -16.34 0.22
N GLY A 102 9.06 -16.32 1.15
CA GLY A 102 9.15 -17.09 2.39
C GLY A 102 10.19 -16.57 3.39
N GLU A 103 10.56 -15.29 3.32
CA GLU A 103 11.53 -14.68 4.25
C GLU A 103 11.03 -14.51 5.69
N GLY A 104 9.79 -14.96 5.97
CA GLY A 104 9.17 -14.94 7.30
C GLY A 104 8.53 -13.60 7.67
N GLY A 105 8.45 -12.66 6.72
CA GLY A 105 7.78 -11.37 6.92
C GLY A 105 6.51 -11.21 6.11
N ASP A 106 5.64 -10.32 6.57
CA ASP A 106 4.30 -10.13 6.02
C ASP A 106 3.75 -8.70 6.29
N LEU A 107 2.46 -8.45 6.05
CA LEU A 107 1.86 -7.14 6.30
C LEU A 107 1.93 -6.71 7.78
N ASN A 108 1.99 -7.65 8.74
CA ASN A 108 2.22 -7.35 10.15
C ASN A 108 3.65 -6.87 10.42
N ASP A 109 4.54 -6.84 9.43
CA ASP A 109 5.85 -6.19 9.54
C ASP A 109 5.88 -4.77 8.97
N VAL A 110 4.75 -4.22 8.50
CA VAL A 110 4.67 -2.79 8.21
C VAL A 110 4.74 -2.02 9.52
N ILE A 111 5.79 -1.22 9.71
CA ILE A 111 6.01 -0.43 10.92
C ILE A 111 5.07 0.78 10.92
N TYR A 112 5.24 1.65 9.93
CA TYR A 112 4.40 2.84 9.71
C TYR A 112 4.47 3.28 8.25
N THR A 113 3.55 4.15 7.87
CA THR A 113 3.41 4.69 6.53
C THR A 113 4.09 6.05 6.46
N VAL A 114 5.04 6.23 5.54
CA VAL A 114 5.87 7.45 5.48
C VAL A 114 5.14 8.55 4.74
N LYS A 115 4.75 8.27 3.49
CA LYS A 115 4.23 9.28 2.57
C LYS A 115 3.32 8.62 1.54
N ALA A 116 2.17 9.23 1.27
CA ALA A 116 1.38 8.99 0.08
C ALA A 116 1.42 10.22 -0.85
N LEU A 117 1.50 10.00 -2.16
CA LEU A 117 1.35 11.04 -3.17
C LEU A 117 0.16 10.66 -4.04
N GLY A 118 -0.92 11.45 -3.93
CA GLY A 118 -2.13 11.29 -4.73
C GLY A 118 -2.12 12.25 -5.90
N MET A 119 -1.98 11.71 -7.11
CA MET A 119 -2.19 12.46 -8.34
C MET A 119 -3.66 12.34 -8.72
N VAL A 120 -4.42 13.41 -8.60
CA VAL A 120 -5.85 13.45 -8.89
C VAL A 120 -6.04 14.11 -10.25
N VAL A 121 -6.61 13.38 -11.21
CA VAL A 121 -6.77 13.88 -12.57
C VAL A 121 -7.87 14.94 -12.57
N SER A 122 -7.52 16.19 -12.79
CA SER A 122 -8.49 17.30 -12.98
C SER A 122 -8.00 18.24 -14.07
N THR A 123 -8.86 18.61 -15.00
CA THR A 123 -8.51 19.54 -16.10
C THR A 123 -8.55 21.00 -15.70
N ASP A 124 -9.20 21.30 -14.57
CA ASP A 124 -9.22 22.64 -14.00
C ASP A 124 -8.14 22.78 -12.92
N VAL A 125 -7.33 23.84 -13.04
CA VAL A 125 -6.35 24.23 -12.03
C VAL A 125 -7.00 24.84 -10.78
N ALA A 126 -8.28 25.22 -10.87
CA ALA A 126 -9.07 25.68 -9.74
C ALA A 126 -9.69 24.55 -8.93
N PHE A 127 -9.65 23.29 -9.42
CA PHE A 127 -10.15 22.13 -8.69
C PHE A 127 -9.45 22.00 -7.33
N ASN A 128 -10.23 22.04 -6.25
CA ASN A 128 -9.73 21.95 -4.88
C ASN A 128 -10.16 20.67 -4.14
N GLY A 129 -10.94 19.81 -4.78
CA GLY A 129 -11.40 18.53 -4.22
C GLY A 129 -10.33 17.43 -4.11
N GLY A 130 -9.09 17.67 -4.55
CA GLY A 130 -8.00 16.67 -4.53
C GLY A 130 -7.80 15.99 -3.16
N PRO A 131 -7.70 16.75 -2.05
CA PRO A 131 -7.63 16.17 -0.71
C PRO A 131 -8.85 15.32 -0.34
N ALA A 132 -10.06 15.76 -0.72
CA ALA A 132 -11.31 15.04 -0.41
C ALA A 132 -11.38 13.70 -1.16
N VAL A 133 -10.97 13.69 -2.43
CA VAL A 133 -10.84 12.47 -3.24
C VAL A 133 -9.86 11.49 -2.61
N MET A 134 -8.66 11.96 -2.24
CA MET A 134 -7.63 11.12 -1.65
C MET A 134 -7.96 10.60 -0.24
N ASN A 135 -9.00 11.11 0.41
CA ASN A 135 -9.45 10.55 1.70
C ASN A 135 -9.91 9.11 1.58
N GLY A 136 -10.54 8.70 0.47
CA GLY A 136 -10.91 7.29 0.27
C GLY A 136 -9.71 6.34 0.32
N PHE A 137 -8.55 6.76 -0.22
CA PHE A 137 -7.30 6.01 -0.08
C PHE A 137 -6.80 6.02 1.37
N SER A 138 -6.73 7.21 1.98
CA SER A 138 -6.14 7.36 3.31
C SER A 138 -6.96 6.67 4.41
N GLU A 139 -8.29 6.72 4.33
CA GLU A 139 -9.22 6.05 5.23
C GLU A 139 -9.08 4.54 5.09
N ARG A 140 -9.16 4.00 3.86
CA ARG A 140 -8.96 2.56 3.61
C ARG A 140 -7.62 2.04 4.11
N TRP A 141 -6.54 2.79 3.88
CA TRP A 141 -5.21 2.42 4.32
C TRP A 141 -5.09 2.42 5.86
N GLN A 142 -5.68 3.41 6.53
CA GLN A 142 -5.76 3.46 7.99
C GLN A 142 -6.64 2.35 8.56
N SER A 143 -7.70 1.94 7.87
CA SER A 143 -8.51 0.79 8.30
C SER A 143 -7.72 -0.50 8.41
N VAL A 144 -6.65 -0.69 7.63
CA VAL A 144 -5.80 -1.89 7.70
C VAL A 144 -4.63 -1.74 8.69
N PHE A 145 -3.90 -0.63 8.63
CA PHE A 145 -2.66 -0.48 9.42
C PHE A 145 -2.80 0.33 10.71
N GLY A 146 -3.98 0.91 10.91
CA GLY A 146 -4.41 1.69 12.06
C GLY A 146 -4.29 3.20 11.88
N GLY A 147 -5.20 3.93 12.51
CA GLY A 147 -5.25 5.39 12.52
C GLY A 147 -6.67 5.92 12.72
N GLY A 148 -6.78 7.16 13.19
CA GLY A 148 -8.04 7.78 13.64
C GLY A 148 -9.14 7.96 12.58
N LYS A 149 -8.87 7.64 11.32
CA LYS A 149 -9.86 7.64 10.23
C LYS A 149 -10.16 6.24 9.68
N GLY A 150 -9.61 5.19 10.27
CA GLY A 150 -9.90 3.81 9.91
C GLY A 150 -11.21 3.30 10.52
N GLU A 151 -11.73 2.20 9.97
CA GLU A 151 -12.99 1.55 10.39
C GLU A 151 -12.99 1.04 11.84
N SER A 152 -11.81 0.76 12.41
CA SER A 152 -11.64 0.34 13.81
C SER A 152 -11.48 1.51 14.79
N ALA A 153 -11.43 2.75 14.30
CA ALA A 153 -11.23 3.91 15.16
C ALA A 153 -12.51 4.27 15.93
N VAL A 154 -12.35 4.67 17.18
CA VAL A 154 -13.42 5.14 18.06
C VAL A 154 -13.10 6.58 18.47
N ASP A 155 -14.04 7.51 18.23
CA ASP A 155 -13.89 8.94 18.52
C ASP A 155 -12.61 9.58 17.93
N GLY A 156 -12.18 9.10 16.76
CA GLY A 156 -11.00 9.61 16.06
C GLY A 156 -9.68 9.03 16.55
N GLU A 157 -9.71 7.98 17.36
CA GLU A 157 -8.54 7.31 17.92
C GLU A 157 -8.55 5.82 17.59
N ASP A 158 -7.37 5.24 17.32
CA ASP A 158 -7.16 3.81 17.10
C ASP A 158 -6.01 3.34 18.00
N GLN A 159 -5.83 2.02 18.15
CA GLN A 159 -4.78 1.40 18.97
C GLN A 159 -3.35 1.81 18.56
N ASN A 160 -3.17 2.26 17.30
CA ASN A 160 -1.90 2.77 16.81
C ASN A 160 -2.12 3.86 15.74
N TYR A 161 -1.01 4.34 15.15
CA TYR A 161 -1.03 5.25 14.00
C TYR A 161 -0.22 4.74 12.79
N GLY A 162 -0.10 3.43 12.61
CA GLY A 162 0.76 2.82 11.58
C GLY A 162 0.33 3.13 10.14
N GLY A 163 -0.97 3.34 9.91
CA GLY A 163 -1.53 3.77 8.62
C GLY A 163 -1.53 5.28 8.40
N VAL A 164 -1.28 6.09 9.43
CA VAL A 164 -1.19 7.55 9.30
C VAL A 164 0.06 7.91 8.50
N HIS A 165 -0.06 8.87 7.57
CA HIS A 165 1.01 9.24 6.67
C HIS A 165 1.01 10.72 6.31
N ALA A 166 2.19 11.26 6.02
CA ALA A 166 2.29 12.52 5.30
C ALA A 166 1.65 12.35 3.91
N ARG A 167 1.07 13.42 3.35
CA ARG A 167 0.37 13.33 2.06
C ARG A 167 0.62 14.54 1.18
N SER A 168 0.63 14.31 -0.13
CA SER A 168 0.36 15.33 -1.15
C SER A 168 -0.86 14.87 -1.95
N ALA A 169 -1.81 15.75 -2.24
CA ALA A 169 -2.97 15.45 -3.07
C ALA A 169 -3.11 16.58 -4.09
N ILE A 170 -2.71 16.31 -5.33
CA ILE A 170 -2.44 17.34 -6.35
C ILE A 170 -3.34 17.11 -7.55
N GLY A 171 -4.04 18.16 -7.98
CA GLY A 171 -4.81 18.22 -9.21
C GLY A 171 -4.09 18.91 -10.37
N GLY A 172 -4.81 19.23 -11.44
CA GLY A 172 -4.36 20.15 -12.49
C GLY A 172 -3.63 19.49 -13.65
N PHE A 173 -3.91 18.22 -13.94
CA PHE A 173 -3.41 17.53 -15.12
C PHE A 173 -4.47 16.61 -15.74
N THR A 174 -4.33 16.38 -17.05
CA THR A 174 -5.28 15.62 -17.85
C THR A 174 -4.92 14.13 -17.89
N GLY A 175 -5.91 13.26 -17.76
CA GLY A 175 -5.74 11.80 -17.78
C GLY A 175 -7.04 11.08 -18.17
N ARG A 176 -6.94 9.77 -18.43
CA ARG A 176 -8.10 8.90 -18.74
C ARG A 176 -8.63 8.14 -17.52
N PHE A 177 -7.95 8.28 -16.39
CA PHE A 177 -8.32 7.73 -15.09
C PHE A 177 -8.65 8.88 -14.13
N SER A 178 -9.11 8.58 -12.92
CA SER A 178 -9.47 9.58 -11.91
C SER A 178 -8.34 9.92 -10.97
N ILE A 179 -7.56 8.92 -10.58
CA ILE A 179 -6.49 9.07 -9.61
C ILE A 179 -5.32 8.12 -9.90
N GLU A 180 -4.14 8.48 -9.42
CA GLU A 180 -2.96 7.61 -9.36
C GLU A 180 -2.18 7.89 -8.07
N PRO A 181 -2.53 7.21 -6.96
CA PRO A 181 -1.73 7.20 -5.74
C PRO A 181 -0.41 6.44 -5.93
N GLU A 182 0.65 6.88 -5.26
CA GLU A 182 1.85 6.11 -4.91
C GLU A 182 2.17 6.24 -3.41
N ILE A 183 2.91 5.29 -2.83
CA ILE A 183 3.12 5.24 -1.38
C ILE A 183 4.48 4.69 -0.98
N ILE A 184 5.00 5.22 0.14
CA ILE A 184 6.24 4.77 0.79
C ILE A 184 5.87 4.28 2.20
N VAL A 185 6.29 3.08 2.54
CA VAL A 185 6.11 2.48 3.88
C VAL A 185 7.45 2.09 4.47
N ALA A 186 7.49 1.96 5.79
CA ALA A 186 8.64 1.43 6.52
C ALA A 186 8.35 0.01 7.01
N ILE A 187 9.29 -0.90 6.77
CA ILE A 187 9.39 -2.24 7.36
C ILE A 187 10.71 -2.34 8.16
N PRO A 188 10.90 -3.35 9.02
CA PRO A 188 12.19 -3.56 9.67
C PRO A 188 13.33 -3.72 8.65
N PRO A 189 14.47 -3.04 8.84
CA PRO A 189 15.62 -3.17 7.95
C PRO A 189 16.07 -4.62 7.74
N GLU A 190 15.95 -5.46 8.78
CA GLU A 190 16.30 -6.88 8.78
C GLU A 190 15.44 -7.66 7.78
N LEU A 191 14.13 -7.40 7.74
CA LEU A 191 13.24 -8.00 6.76
C LEU A 191 13.61 -7.55 5.34
N SER A 192 13.84 -6.25 5.14
CA SER A 192 14.24 -5.77 3.82
C SER A 192 15.55 -6.38 3.34
N LYS A 193 16.54 -6.54 4.23
CA LYS A 193 17.82 -7.17 3.89
C LYS A 193 17.63 -8.65 3.56
N ALA A 194 16.81 -9.38 4.31
CA ALA A 194 16.48 -10.77 4.04
C ALA A 194 15.85 -10.94 2.64
N ILE A 195 14.87 -10.09 2.29
CA ILE A 195 14.25 -10.07 0.95
C ILE A 195 15.30 -9.81 -0.13
N ILE A 196 16.13 -8.77 0.04
CA ILE A 196 17.15 -8.38 -0.95
C ILE A 196 18.17 -9.51 -1.17
N GLN A 197 18.63 -10.14 -0.09
CA GLN A 197 19.61 -11.22 -0.15
C GLN A 197 19.06 -12.50 -0.80
N ASN A 198 17.79 -12.82 -0.55
CA ASN A 198 17.19 -14.07 -1.02
C ASN A 198 16.66 -13.97 -2.45
N ARG A 199 16.08 -12.83 -2.83
CA ARG A 199 15.37 -12.70 -4.12
C ARG A 199 15.52 -11.35 -4.82
N GLY A 200 16.38 -10.47 -4.30
CA GLY A 200 16.60 -9.14 -4.84
C GLY A 200 15.60 -8.10 -4.32
N TRP A 201 15.75 -6.86 -4.81
CA TRP A 201 15.09 -5.68 -4.24
C TRP A 201 13.80 -5.26 -4.96
N ILE A 202 13.29 -6.04 -5.90
CA ILE A 202 12.18 -5.65 -6.78
C ILE A 202 11.06 -6.68 -6.81
N PHE A 203 9.84 -6.18 -6.95
CA PHE A 203 8.64 -6.97 -7.23
C PHE A 203 7.82 -6.28 -8.34
N PRO A 204 7.29 -6.97 -9.37
CA PRO A 204 7.37 -8.41 -9.65
C PRO A 204 8.79 -8.96 -9.77
N LEU A 205 8.94 -10.28 -9.68
CA LEU A 205 10.23 -10.93 -9.51
C LEU A 205 11.02 -11.00 -10.83
N PRO A 206 12.36 -10.89 -10.81
CA PRO A 206 13.18 -11.27 -11.95
C PRO A 206 12.86 -12.70 -12.42
N PRO A 207 12.92 -13.02 -13.73
CA PRO A 207 12.46 -14.32 -14.24
C PRO A 207 13.07 -15.55 -13.54
N LYS A 208 14.39 -15.56 -13.35
CA LYS A 208 15.10 -16.65 -12.66
C LYS A 208 14.69 -16.78 -11.19
N VAL A 209 14.39 -15.65 -10.55
CA VAL A 209 13.96 -15.62 -9.15
C VAL A 209 12.54 -16.13 -9.01
N LEU A 210 11.64 -15.77 -9.95
CA LEU A 210 10.28 -16.32 -9.98
C LEU A 210 10.27 -17.84 -10.10
N GLU A 211 11.13 -18.41 -10.95
CA GLU A 211 11.29 -19.85 -11.11
C GLU A 211 11.71 -20.51 -9.79
N GLN A 212 12.70 -19.93 -9.09
CA GLN A 212 13.18 -20.43 -7.80
C GLN A 212 12.10 -20.36 -6.72
N VAL A 213 11.43 -19.21 -6.59
CA VAL A 213 10.39 -18.98 -5.58
C VAL A 213 9.20 -19.90 -5.82
N SER A 214 8.79 -20.09 -7.08
CA SER A 214 7.69 -21.01 -7.42
C SER A 214 8.05 -22.46 -7.09
N ALA A 215 9.28 -22.89 -7.41
CA ALA A 215 9.74 -24.26 -7.14
C ALA A 215 9.89 -24.58 -5.65
N ALA A 216 10.19 -23.59 -4.81
CA ALA A 216 10.28 -23.78 -3.36
C ALA A 216 8.90 -23.98 -2.69
N ARG A 217 7.80 -23.68 -3.39
CA ARG A 217 6.42 -23.82 -2.90
C ARG A 217 5.72 -25.10 -3.36
N SER A 218 6.26 -25.78 -4.37
CA SER A 218 5.77 -27.05 -4.90
C SER A 218 6.33 -28.25 -4.14
#